data_AF-A0A421JW80-F1
#
_entry.id   AF-A0A421JW80-F1
#
_cell.length_a   1.000
_cell.length_b   1.000
_cell.length_c   1.000
_cell.angle_alpha   90.00
_cell.angle_beta   90.00
_cell.angle_gamma   90.00
#
_symmetry.space_group_name_H-M   'P 1'
#
loop_
_entity.id
_entity.type
_entity.pdbx_description
1 polymer ?
#
loop_
_entity_poly.entity_id
_entity_poly.type
_entity_poly.pdbx_seq_one_letter_code
_entity_poly.pdbx_strand_id
1 'polypeptide(L)'
;MNIEEAYSTANIKSNKDKLQHVQDITSLVLGIVSGILTLESLYGFLLYVVGLTLANGLFYVLCGDGKVERYFKSPVQEIFVSGVVGNIPGFVMMWCLVYALVSTSG
;
A
#
# COMPACT_ATOMS: atom_id res chain seq x y z
N MET A 1 -12.20 28.25 -17.17
CA MET A 1 -11.75 27.21 -16.22
C MET A 1 -12.36 27.54 -14.88
N ASN A 2 -13.38 26.78 -14.44
CA ASN A 2 -14.12 27.09 -13.21
C ASN A 2 -13.25 26.73 -11.99
N ILE A 3 -13.12 27.68 -11.06
CA ILE A 3 -12.28 27.55 -9.85
C ILE A 3 -12.69 26.34 -8.99
N GLU A 4 -13.96 25.93 -9.06
CA GLU A 4 -14.52 24.78 -8.35
C GLU A 4 -13.97 23.43 -8.86
N GLU A 5 -13.77 23.28 -10.17
CA GLU A 5 -13.17 22.08 -10.79
C GLU A 5 -11.68 21.96 -10.45
N ALA A 6 -10.97 23.10 -10.38
CA ALA A 6 -9.58 23.15 -9.96
C ALA A 6 -9.42 22.78 -8.46
N TYR A 7 -10.36 23.18 -7.61
CA TYR A 7 -10.34 22.82 -6.19
C TYR A 7 -10.63 21.33 -5.95
N SER A 8 -11.58 20.75 -6.70
CA SER A 8 -11.90 19.32 -6.62
C SER A 8 -10.70 18.45 -6.99
N THR A 9 -10.02 18.77 -8.09
CA THR A 9 -8.84 18.01 -8.55
C THR A 9 -7.63 18.15 -7.62
N ALA A 10 -7.41 19.32 -7.01
CA ALA A 10 -6.34 19.53 -6.02
C ALA A 10 -6.55 18.68 -4.75
N ASN A 11 -7.78 18.63 -4.22
CA ASN A 11 -8.11 17.82 -3.04
C ASN A 11 -7.99 16.32 -3.33
N ILE A 12 -8.47 15.87 -4.50
CA ILE A 12 -8.33 14.47 -4.93
C ILE A 12 -6.85 14.09 -5.01
N LYS A 13 -5.98 14.97 -5.55
CA LYS A 13 -4.55 14.71 -5.64
C LYS A 13 -3.88 14.64 -4.27
N SER A 14 -4.20 15.55 -3.35
CA SER A 14 -3.64 15.53 -1.98
C SER A 14 -4.04 14.27 -1.19
N ASN A 15 -5.27 13.80 -1.40
CA ASN A 15 -5.74 12.55 -0.79
C ASN A 15 -5.02 11.31 -1.37
N LYS A 16 -4.78 11.30 -2.69
CA LYS A 16 -3.98 10.24 -3.34
C LYS A 16 -2.56 10.19 -2.78
N ASP A 17 -1.94 11.35 -2.54
CA ASP A 17 -0.57 11.45 -1.99
C ASP A 17 -0.47 10.86 -0.58
N LYS A 18 -1.43 11.18 0.30
CA LYS A 18 -1.53 10.59 1.64
C LYS A 18 -1.72 9.07 1.62
N LEU A 19 -2.56 8.58 0.71
CA LEU A 19 -2.80 7.15 0.53
C LEU A 19 -1.53 6.43 0.06
N GLN A 20 -0.83 6.99 -0.93
CA GLN A 20 0.44 6.45 -1.43
C GLN A 20 1.45 6.30 -0.28
N HIS A 21 1.60 7.34 0.53
CA HIS A 21 2.54 7.34 1.66
C HIS A 21 2.24 6.23 2.69
N VAL A 22 0.97 5.94 2.95
CA VAL A 22 0.58 4.86 3.86
C VAL A 22 0.86 3.50 3.25
N GLN A 23 0.61 3.33 1.95
CA GLN A 23 0.92 2.09 1.24
C GLN A 23 2.42 1.82 1.17
N ASP A 24 3.25 2.86 0.97
CA ASP A 24 4.71 2.80 1.03
C ASP A 24 5.18 2.24 2.39
N ILE A 25 4.76 2.88 3.49
CA ILE A 25 5.13 2.48 4.85
C ILE A 25 4.62 1.07 5.15
N THR A 26 3.38 0.75 4.77
CA THR A 26 2.80 -0.58 4.99
C THR A 26 3.59 -1.66 4.24
N SER A 27 4.00 -1.38 3.00
CA SER A 27 4.79 -2.32 2.19
C SER A 27 6.16 -2.58 2.79
N LEU A 28 6.81 -1.55 3.35
CA LEU A 28 8.06 -1.69 4.09
C LEU A 28 7.88 -2.56 5.34
N VAL A 29 6.84 -2.29 6.14
CA VAL A 29 6.55 -3.07 7.36
C VAL A 29 6.23 -4.52 7.04
N LEU A 30 5.42 -4.79 6.01
CA LEU A 30 5.13 -6.15 5.54
C LEU A 30 6.41 -6.87 5.08
N GLY A 31 7.35 -6.16 4.45
CA GLY A 31 8.65 -6.71 4.05
C GLY A 31 9.48 -7.14 5.25
N ILE A 32 9.51 -6.31 6.31
CA ILE A 32 10.19 -6.64 7.57
C ILE A 32 9.55 -7.86 8.22
N VAL A 33 8.22 -7.91 8.34
CA VAL A 33 7.49 -9.05 8.92
C VAL A 33 7.77 -10.34 8.13
N SER A 34 7.76 -10.29 6.80
CA SER A 34 8.09 -11.42 5.93
C SER A 34 9.53 -11.90 6.09
N GLY A 35 10.48 -10.98 6.28
CA GLY A 35 11.89 -11.29 6.52
C GLY A 35 12.16 -11.95 7.87
N ILE A 36 11.55 -11.43 8.95
CA ILE A 36 11.69 -12.00 10.30
C ILE A 36 11.12 -13.41 10.35
N LEU A 37 9.97 -13.62 9.72
CA LEU A 37 9.26 -14.90 9.76
C LEU A 37 9.91 -15.97 8.85
N THR A 38 10.99 -15.63 8.12
CA THR A 38 11.76 -16.53 7.22
C THR A 38 10.85 -17.31 6.27
N LEU A 39 9.77 -16.68 5.81
CA LEU A 39 8.76 -17.35 4.99
C LEU A 39 9.32 -17.72 3.62
N GLU A 40 9.15 -18.99 3.22
CA GLU A 40 9.43 -19.41 1.85
C GLU A 40 8.56 -18.65 0.84
N SER A 41 9.17 -18.34 -0.31
CA SER A 41 8.74 -17.42 -1.37
C SER A 41 7.20 -17.26 -1.56
N LEU A 42 6.46 -18.36 -1.65
CA LEU A 42 5.00 -18.36 -1.87
C LEU A 42 4.20 -17.72 -0.72
N TYR A 43 4.61 -17.96 0.52
CA TYR A 43 3.92 -17.41 1.69
C TYR A 43 4.21 -15.93 1.86
N GLY A 44 5.43 -15.46 1.56
CA GLY A 44 5.79 -14.04 1.62
C GLY A 44 4.99 -13.21 0.62
N PHE A 45 4.77 -13.74 -0.58
CA PHE A 45 3.92 -13.09 -1.59
C PHE A 45 2.45 -13.05 -1.17
N LEU A 46 1.93 -14.15 -0.59
CA LEU A 46 0.57 -14.20 -0.04
C LEU A 46 0.37 -13.17 1.08
N LEU A 47 1.34 -13.04 1.98
CA LEU A 47 1.31 -12.08 3.09
C LEU A 47 1.34 -10.64 2.57
N TYR A 48 2.13 -10.36 1.53
CA TYR A 48 2.12 -9.07 0.86
C TYR A 48 0.76 -8.73 0.24
N VAL A 49 0.21 -9.64 -0.57
CA VAL A 49 -1.10 -9.44 -1.22
C VAL A 49 -2.20 -9.27 -0.17
N VAL A 50 -2.28 -10.14 0.83
CA VAL A 50 -3.30 -10.08 1.89
C VAL A 50 -3.11 -8.83 2.75
N GLY A 51 -1.90 -8.54 3.20
CA GLY A 51 -1.58 -7.39 4.04
C GLY A 51 -1.87 -6.06 3.33
N LEU A 52 -1.55 -5.96 2.05
CA LEU A 52 -1.81 -4.76 1.27
C LEU A 52 -3.29 -4.64 0.88
N THR A 53 -3.99 -5.75 0.65
CA THR A 53 -5.47 -5.77 0.51
C THR A 53 -6.12 -5.27 1.79
N LEU A 54 -5.67 -5.77 2.95
CA LEU A 54 -6.19 -5.41 4.26
C LEU A 54 -5.92 -3.94 4.57
N ALA A 55 -4.72 -3.44 4.30
CA ALA A 55 -4.37 -2.04 4.50
C ALA A 55 -5.19 -1.11 3.61
N ASN A 56 -5.40 -1.47 2.34
CA ASN A 56 -6.31 -0.75 1.45
C ASN A 56 -7.75 -0.77 1.95
N GLY A 57 -8.23 -1.93 2.40
CA GLY A 57 -9.57 -2.08 2.99
C GLY A 57 -9.73 -1.26 4.28
N LEU A 58 -8.72 -1.25 5.14
CA LEU A 58 -8.70 -0.48 6.38
C LEU A 58 -8.67 1.01 6.09
N PHE A 59 -7.88 1.45 5.10
CA PHE A 59 -7.87 2.84 4.65
C PHE A 59 -9.22 3.26 4.06
N TYR A 60 -9.87 2.37 3.31
CA TYR A 60 -11.20 2.57 2.77
C TYR A 60 -12.25 2.71 3.88
N VAL A 61 -12.16 1.90 4.94
CA VAL A 61 -13.09 1.93 6.08
C VAL A 61 -12.84 3.14 6.99
N LEU A 62 -11.59 3.47 7.32
CA LEU A 62 -11.23 4.60 8.19
C LEU A 62 -11.44 5.96 7.51
N CYS A 63 -11.09 6.07 6.22
CA CYS A 63 -11.14 7.34 5.49
C CYS A 63 -12.46 7.54 4.73
N GLY A 64 -13.26 6.48 4.58
CA GLY A 64 -14.44 6.45 3.72
C GLY A 64 -15.66 7.20 4.26
N ASP A 65 -15.79 7.42 5.57
CA ASP A 65 -16.86 8.17 6.27
C ASP A 65 -18.26 8.13 5.58
N GLY A 66 -18.64 6.98 5.00
CA GLY A 66 -19.90 6.77 4.29
C GLY A 66 -20.11 7.52 2.95
N LYS A 67 -19.11 8.16 2.33
CA LYS A 67 -19.28 8.94 1.07
C LYS A 67 -18.33 8.51 -0.05
N VAL A 68 -18.33 7.22 -0.37
CA VAL A 68 -17.36 6.65 -1.30
C VAL A 68 -17.75 6.77 -2.78
N GLU A 69 -19.05 6.88 -3.09
CA GLU A 69 -19.55 7.01 -4.47
C GLU A 69 -19.20 8.34 -5.17
N ARG A 70 -18.78 9.37 -4.42
CA ARG A 70 -18.53 10.71 -4.99
C ARG A 70 -17.05 11.01 -5.25
N TYR A 71 -16.13 10.20 -4.73
CA TYR A 71 -14.68 10.47 -4.81
C TYR A 71 -13.89 9.49 -5.67
N PHE A 72 -14.40 8.28 -5.96
CA PHE A 72 -13.68 7.32 -6.80
C PHE A 72 -14.62 6.54 -7.72
N LYS A 73 -14.49 6.79 -9.04
CA LYS A 73 -15.27 6.10 -10.08
C LYS A 73 -14.77 4.66 -10.36
N SER A 74 -13.50 4.38 -10.04
CA SER A 74 -12.86 3.04 -10.07
C SER A 74 -11.67 2.96 -9.08
N PRO A 75 -11.90 2.93 -7.76
CA PRO A 75 -10.83 2.96 -6.75
C PRO A 75 -9.94 1.72 -6.82
N VAL A 76 -10.54 0.56 -7.07
CA VAL A 76 -9.88 -0.74 -6.95
C VAL A 76 -8.84 -1.03 -8.04
N GLN A 77 -8.86 -0.33 -9.18
CA GLN A 77 -7.89 -0.57 -10.25
C GLN A 77 -6.72 0.42 -10.19
N GLU A 78 -6.98 1.70 -9.98
CA GLU A 78 -5.91 2.71 -9.83
C GLU A 78 -5.13 2.53 -8.52
N ILE A 79 -5.83 2.33 -7.40
CA ILE A 79 -5.20 2.26 -6.07
C ILE A 79 -4.42 0.95 -5.90
N PHE A 80 -4.99 -0.13 -6.43
CA PHE A 80 -4.40 -1.45 -6.29
C PHE A 80 -3.30 -1.66 -7.32
N VAL A 81 -3.51 -1.40 -8.61
CA VAL A 81 -2.45 -1.66 -9.61
C VAL A 81 -1.32 -0.64 -9.51
N SER A 82 -1.60 0.66 -9.35
CA SER A 82 -0.53 1.67 -9.27
C SER A 82 0.18 1.66 -7.92
N GLY A 83 -0.57 1.46 -6.83
CA GLY A 83 -0.03 1.43 -5.48
C GLY A 83 0.70 0.12 -5.17
N VAL A 84 0.12 -1.04 -5.49
CA VAL A 84 0.77 -2.33 -5.23
C VAL A 84 2.02 -2.47 -6.09
N VAL A 85 1.92 -2.28 -7.41
CA VAL A 85 3.07 -2.50 -8.31
C VAL A 85 4.19 -1.50 -8.03
N GLY A 86 3.86 -0.25 -7.67
CA GLY A 86 4.85 0.76 -7.28
C GLY A 86 5.61 0.40 -6.00
N ASN A 87 4.96 -0.29 -5.06
CA ASN A 87 5.51 -0.57 -3.73
C ASN A 87 6.14 -1.97 -3.58
N ILE A 88 5.94 -2.87 -4.54
CA ILE A 88 6.60 -4.18 -4.62
C ILE A 88 8.14 -4.09 -4.47
N PRO A 89 8.86 -3.23 -5.21
CA PRO A 89 10.33 -3.20 -5.10
C PRO A 89 10.81 -2.79 -3.70
N GLY A 90 10.12 -1.86 -3.04
CA GLY A 90 10.41 -1.47 -1.65
C GLY A 90 10.16 -2.61 -0.66
N PHE A 91 9.05 -3.35 -0.85
CA PHE A 91 8.75 -4.55 -0.08
C PHE A 91 9.83 -5.63 -0.25
N VAL A 92 10.17 -6.00 -1.49
CA VAL A 92 11.15 -7.06 -1.78
C VAL A 92 12.54 -6.68 -1.25
N MET A 93 12.93 -5.41 -1.37
CA MET A 93 14.21 -4.92 -0.83
C MET A 93 14.29 -5.11 0.69
N MET A 94 13.25 -4.71 1.43
CA MET A 94 13.25 -4.88 2.89
C MET A 94 13.17 -6.34 3.31
N TRP A 95 12.39 -7.15 2.58
CA TRP A 95 12.31 -8.58 2.84
C TRP A 95 13.68 -9.26 2.72
N CYS A 96 14.40 -9.02 1.62
CA CYS A 96 15.73 -9.58 1.43
C CYS A 96 16.74 -9.10 2.49
N LEU A 97 16.71 -7.80 2.84
CA LEU A 97 17.61 -7.23 3.84
C LEU A 97 17.42 -7.88 5.21
N VAL A 98 16.16 -7.97 5.67
CA VAL A 98 15.85 -8.53 7.00
C VAL A 98 16.11 -10.03 7.04
N TYR A 99 15.79 -10.75 5.96
CA TYR A 99 16.11 -12.17 5.84
C TYR A 99 17.62 -12.42 5.96
N ALA A 100 18.44 -11.66 5.23
CA ALA A 100 19.89 -11.77 5.31
C ALA A 100 20.41 -11.46 6.73
N LEU A 101 19.83 -10.46 7.39
CA LEU A 101 20.22 -10.03 8.74
C LEU A 101 19.89 -11.09 9.80
N VAL A 102 18.73 -11.75 9.71
CA VAL A 102 18.38 -12.88 10.58
C VAL A 102 19.27 -14.08 10.30
N SER A 103 19.49 -14.40 9.02
CA SER A 103 20.31 -15.55 8.61
C SER A 103 21.78 -15.42 9.00
N THR A 104 22.33 -14.21 9.09
CA THR A 104 23.73 -14.00 9.52
C THR A 104 23.91 -13.99 11.03
N SER A 105 22.83 -13.82 11.81
CA SER A 105 22.89 -13.80 13.27
C SER A 105 22.80 -15.17 13.94
N GLY A 106 22.53 -16.22 13.15
CA GLY A 106 22.40 -17.61 13.60
C GLY A 106 23.65 -18.45 13.36
#